data_AF-A0A9E5ZZN8-F1
#
_entry.id   AF-A0A9E5ZZN8-F1
#
_cell.length_a   1.000
_cell.length_b   1.000
_cell.length_c   1.000
_cell.angle_alpha   90.00
_cell.angle_beta   90.00
_cell.angle_gamma   90.00
#
_symmetry.space_group_name_H-M   'P 1'
#
loop_
_entity.id
_entity.type
_entity.pdbx_description
1 polymer ?
#
loop_
_entity_poly.entity_id
_entity_poly.type
_entity_poly.pdbx_seq_one_letter_code
_entity_poly.pdbx_strand_id
1 'polypeptide(L)'
;MLFGNKAEDIESLRNEVSLSSDKFNALQAFTKTLYSTKGRVSDEDLDAFFAAGYTKPQALDVITNISAKVISNFANQLAINI
;
A
#
# COMPACT_ATOMS: atom_id res chain seq x y z
N MET A 1 -19.28 3.56 5.89
CA MET A 1 -17.82 3.52 6.17
C MET A 1 -17.39 2.07 6.22
N LEU A 2 -16.29 1.73 5.54
CA LEU A 2 -15.66 0.40 5.65
C LEU A 2 -14.33 0.57 6.38
N PHE A 3 -14.20 -0.06 7.56
CA PHE A 3 -13.01 0.04 8.41
C PHE A 3 -12.58 1.50 8.73
N GLY A 4 -13.55 2.41 8.89
CA GLY A 4 -13.29 3.83 9.14
C GLY A 4 -12.98 4.68 7.91
N ASN A 5 -12.85 4.09 6.72
CA ASN A 5 -12.62 4.81 5.47
C ASN A 5 -13.92 5.27 4.81
N LYS A 6 -13.84 6.40 4.09
CA LYS A 6 -14.93 6.89 3.23
C LYS A 6 -15.06 5.96 2.02
N ALA A 7 -16.29 5.77 1.54
CA ALA A 7 -16.52 4.93 0.35
C ALA A 7 -15.82 5.51 -0.89
N GLU A 8 -15.74 6.83 -0.98
CA GLU A 8 -15.03 7.53 -2.05
C GLU A 8 -13.54 7.18 -2.09
N ASP A 9 -12.85 7.11 -0.95
CA ASP A 9 -11.42 6.73 -0.94
C ASP A 9 -11.21 5.29 -1.42
N ILE A 10 -12.17 4.39 -1.17
CA ILE A 10 -12.11 3.01 -1.67
C ILE A 10 -12.28 2.98 -3.19
N GLU A 11 -13.22 3.74 -3.72
CA GLU A 11 -13.40 3.87 -5.17
C GLU A 11 -12.20 4.54 -5.82
N SER A 12 -11.63 5.58 -5.21
CA SER A 12 -10.42 6.24 -5.70
C SER A 12 -9.22 5.29 -5.72
N LEU A 13 -9.04 4.49 -4.67
CA LEU A 13 -8.00 3.44 -4.61
C LEU A 13 -8.15 2.42 -5.74
N ARG A 14 -9.37 1.97 -6.04
CA ARG A 14 -9.67 0.97 -7.09
C ARG A 14 -9.41 1.51 -8.49
N ASN A 15 -9.70 2.78 -8.70
CA ASN A 15 -9.56 3.45 -10.00
C ASN A 15 -8.20 4.14 -10.17
N GLU A 16 -7.27 3.94 -9.24
CA GLU A 16 -5.94 4.55 -9.24
C GLU A 16 -5.92 6.08 -9.34
N VAL A 17 -6.93 6.73 -8.77
CA VAL A 17 -7.00 8.20 -8.68
C VAL A 17 -6.60 8.68 -7.29
N SER A 18 -6.28 9.98 -7.18
CA SER A 18 -5.85 10.59 -5.92
C SER A 18 -6.92 10.43 -4.82
N LEU A 19 -6.46 10.11 -3.62
CA LEU A 19 -7.27 9.98 -2.41
C LEU A 19 -7.50 11.34 -1.76
N SER A 20 -8.52 11.44 -0.92
CA SER A 20 -8.84 12.70 -0.22
C SER A 20 -7.83 13.08 0.86
N SER A 21 -6.91 12.17 1.20
CA SER A 21 -5.91 12.32 2.27
C SER A 21 -4.51 12.20 1.68
N ASP A 22 -3.72 13.27 1.81
CA ASP A 22 -2.30 13.27 1.42
C ASP A 22 -1.51 12.17 2.13
N LYS A 23 -1.88 11.87 3.38
CA LYS A 23 -1.32 10.76 4.14
C LYS A 23 -1.60 9.41 3.46
N PHE A 24 -2.82 9.19 2.97
CA PHE A 24 -3.13 7.95 2.26
C PHE A 24 -2.51 7.88 0.87
N ASN A 25 -2.39 9.02 0.17
CA ASN A 25 -1.66 9.09 -1.09
C ASN A 25 -0.19 8.70 -0.90
N ALA A 26 0.46 9.20 0.16
CA ALA A 26 1.83 8.83 0.49
C ALA A 26 1.99 7.33 0.80
N LEU A 27 1.04 6.73 1.53
CA LEU A 27 1.03 5.28 1.77
C LEU A 27 0.84 4.46 0.49
N GLN A 28 -0.07 4.89 -0.38
CA GLN A 28 -0.30 4.24 -1.66
C GLN A 28 0.96 4.29 -2.54
N ALA A 29 1.56 5.47 -2.67
CA ALA A 29 2.79 5.68 -3.44
C ALA A 29 3.94 4.83 -2.89
N PHE A 30 4.19 4.89 -1.58
CA PHE A 30 5.23 4.09 -0.92
C PHE A 30 5.01 2.59 -1.13
N THR A 31 3.79 2.10 -0.98
CA THR A 31 3.44 0.68 -1.20
C THR A 31 3.73 0.26 -2.64
N LYS A 32 3.35 1.09 -3.62
CA LYS A 32 3.60 0.82 -5.05
C LYS A 32 5.10 0.79 -5.36
N THR A 33 5.86 1.78 -4.88
CA THR A 33 7.32 1.85 -5.05
C THR A 33 8.01 0.65 -4.40
N LEU A 34 7.65 0.33 -3.16
CA LEU A 34 8.23 -0.80 -2.43
C LEU A 34 7.99 -2.14 -3.16
N TYR A 35 6.77 -2.35 -3.66
CA TYR A 35 6.42 -3.56 -4.41
C TYR A 35 7.15 -3.64 -5.76
N SER A 36 7.14 -2.56 -6.55
CA SER A 36 7.73 -2.54 -7.90
C SER A 36 9.25 -2.67 -7.88
N THR A 37 9.90 -2.04 -6.89
CA THR A 37 11.36 -2.06 -6.72
C THR A 37 11.88 -3.28 -5.95
N LYS A 38 10.96 -4.15 -5.48
CA LYS A 38 11.27 -5.32 -4.63
C LYS A 38 12.09 -4.94 -3.40
N GLY A 39 11.68 -3.88 -2.70
CA GLY A 39 12.36 -3.42 -1.49
C GLY A 39 13.43 -2.36 -1.68
N ARG A 40 13.86 -2.08 -2.93
CA ARG A 40 14.90 -1.07 -3.21
C ARG A 40 14.30 0.34 -3.30
N VAL A 41 13.78 0.82 -2.17
CA VAL A 41 13.20 2.15 -2.05
C VAL A 41 14.32 3.18 -1.88
N SER A 42 14.21 4.33 -2.56
CA SER A 42 15.17 5.42 -2.42
C SER A 42 15.03 6.16 -1.08
N ASP A 43 16.05 6.90 -0.67
CA ASP A 43 15.96 7.76 0.51
C ASP A 43 14.88 8.84 0.33
N GLU A 44 14.73 9.38 -0.90
CA GLU A 44 13.69 10.36 -1.23
C GLU A 44 12.27 9.81 -1.02
N ASP A 45 12.00 8.59 -1.48
CA ASP A 45 10.70 7.94 -1.31
C ASP A 45 10.42 7.61 0.17
N LEU A 46 11.45 7.21 0.93
CA LEU A 46 11.34 6.97 2.37
C LEU A 46 11.06 8.27 3.13
N ASP A 47 11.76 9.34 2.79
CA ASP A 47 11.58 10.65 3.41
C ASP A 47 10.20 11.21 3.11
N ALA A 48 9.69 11.06 1.89
CA ALA A 48 8.32 11.44 1.54
C ALA A 48 7.28 10.67 2.37
N PHE A 49 7.48 9.36 2.59
CA PHE A 49 6.62 8.55 3.45
C PHE A 49 6.65 9.01 4.91
N PHE A 50 7.82 9.34 5.45
CA PHE A 50 7.95 9.84 6.82
C PHE A 50 7.43 11.27 6.99
N ALA A 51 7.60 12.13 5.99
CA ALA A 51 7.06 13.50 5.98
C ALA A 51 5.52 13.51 6.04
N ALA A 52 4.87 12.48 5.49
CA ALA A 52 3.42 12.26 5.62
C ALA A 52 3.00 11.77 7.04
N GLY A 53 3.94 11.64 7.97
CA GLY A 53 3.70 11.27 9.36
C GLY A 53 3.60 9.76 9.59
N TYR A 54 4.26 8.95 8.74
CA TYR A 54 4.51 7.54 9.01
C TYR A 54 5.86 7.33 9.70
N THR A 55 6.07 6.15 10.25
CA THR A 55 7.23 5.79 11.05
C THR A 55 7.97 4.60 10.44
N LYS A 56 9.23 4.39 10.85
CA LYS A 56 10.02 3.23 10.42
C LYS A 56 9.34 1.89 10.72
N PRO A 57 8.74 1.65 11.90
CA PRO A 57 7.95 0.44 12.14
C PRO A 57 6.80 0.27 11.14
N GLN A 58 6.09 1.35 10.80
CA GLN A 58 5.00 1.29 9.82
C GLN A 58 5.49 0.95 8.40
N ALA A 59 6.71 1.33 8.03
CA ALA A 59 7.30 0.86 6.77
C ALA A 59 7.48 -0.68 6.76
N LEU A 60 7.87 -1.27 7.90
CA LEU A 60 7.95 -2.73 8.06
C LEU A 60 6.56 -3.39 8.05
N ASP A 61 5.55 -2.73 8.62
CA ASP A 61 4.16 -3.19 8.53
C ASP A 61 3.68 -3.23 7.07
N VAL A 62 4.07 -2.27 6.23
CA VAL A 62 3.74 -2.30 4.79
C VAL A 62 4.36 -3.53 4.11
N ILE A 63 5.64 -3.84 4.39
CA ILE A 63 6.30 -5.05 3.87
C ILE A 63 5.53 -6.32 4.29
N THR A 64 5.12 -6.37 5.55
CA THR A 64 4.36 -7.50 6.11
C THR A 64 3.01 -7.67 5.39
N ASN A 65 2.29 -6.57 5.18
CA ASN A 65 1.02 -6.57 4.46
C ASN A 65 1.16 -6.96 2.99
N ILE A 66 2.20 -6.50 2.30
CA ILE A 66 2.51 -6.92 0.92
C ILE A 66 2.74 -8.44 0.89
N SER A 67 3.53 -8.97 1.81
CA SER A 67 3.83 -10.41 1.87
C SER A 67 2.57 -11.24 2.07
N ALA A 68 1.70 -10.85 3.01
CA ALA A 68 0.41 -11.51 3.23
C ALA A 68 -0.48 -11.44 1.97
N LYS A 69 -0.50 -10.30 1.28
CA LYS A 69 -1.28 -10.12 0.04
C LYS A 69 -0.77 -10.97 -1.10
N VAL A 70 0.54 -11.10 -1.27
CA VAL A 70 1.16 -11.98 -2.28
C VAL A 70 0.74 -13.43 -2.02
N ILE A 71 0.88 -13.92 -0.78
CA ILE A 71 0.46 -15.27 -0.39
C ILE A 71 -1.02 -15.50 -0.71
N SER A 72 -1.89 -14.58 -0.27
CA SER A 72 -3.33 -14.69 -0.52
C SER A 72 -3.68 -14.66 -2.01
N ASN A 73 -3.05 -13.79 -2.80
CA ASN A 73 -3.28 -13.72 -4.24
C ASN A 73 -2.88 -15.03 -4.93
N PHE A 74 -1.73 -15.60 -4.56
CA PHE A 74 -1.27 -16.87 -5.12
C PHE A 74 -2.19 -18.03 -4.71
N ALA A 75 -2.59 -18.09 -3.44
CA ALA A 75 -3.54 -19.09 -2.94
C ALA A 75 -4.88 -19.02 -3.69
N ASN A 76 -5.45 -17.81 -3.85
CA ASN A 76 -6.70 -17.60 -4.58
C ASN A 76 -6.57 -18.03 -6.05
N GLN A 77 -5.47 -17.66 -6.71
CA GLN A 77 -5.25 -18.02 -8.11
C GLN A 77 -5.10 -19.53 -8.30
N LEU A 78 -4.41 -20.21 -7.38
CA LEU A 78 -4.30 -21.66 -7.40
C LEU A 78 -5.66 -22.32 -7.17
N ALA A 79 -6.45 -21.82 -6.21
CA ALA A 79 -7.77 -22.36 -5.89
C ALA A 79 -8.77 -22.27 -7.06
N ILE A 80 -8.63 -21.29 -7.96
CA ILE A 80 -9.45 -21.19 -9.18
C ILE A 80 -9.07 -22.25 -10.22
N ASN A 81 -7.81 -22.68 -10.23
CA ASN A 81 -7.22 -23.54 -11.26
C ASN A 81 -7.15 -25.03 -10.85
N ILE A 82 -7.60 -25.38 -9.65
CA ILE A 82 -7.76 -26.77 -9.15
C ILE A 82 -9.24 -27.11 -9.00
#